data_AF-A0A1F6GYW3-F1
#
_entry.id   AF-A0A1F6GYW3-F1
#
_cell.length_a   1.000
_cell.length_b   1.000
_cell.length_c   1.000
_cell.angle_alpha   90.00
_cell.angle_beta   90.00
_cell.angle_gamma   90.00
#
_symmetry.space_group_name_H-M   'P 1'
#
loop_
_entity.id
_entity.type
_entity.pdbx_description
1 polymer ?
#
loop_
_entity_poly.entity_id
_entity_poly.type
_entity_poly.pdbx_seq_one_letter_code
_entity_poly.pdbx_strand_id
1 'polypeptide(L)'
;MGLQFGEPGSETWDGPFYRSYHILSHVLSNLNGQSRLTKGEYQSLTDTTGLLKGIEVEFFNPTANSLTRMAFPDLGVTISDLPELWYADSLTGQIAKQTLDNYQSVSHQLNKFPLLYTGFYQSAGATRTPFAELLAPRTNPRMEKQRHFKNLIMNGNFDIWQRGSSFLGVGGAQYTADRWYFYNNPTCTAVYNVALENNPPTPSQSGVHSKNCFQTDVATVQNNASLASTPDSLCFISQRIEGHLSRVLLGQELTLSFWVRSGVPGTYSVSFLNHDGTRSYLAEYSIQAANSWEKKSITLRFDDQVSSWLTSPGVVGLRVNWALVIGSNWQGAKDSWSGAQVYGTANQVNQAGTLNNFALSQVQLEVGSIPTGFEFRNEQEELVLCQRYMEKVAAMTHINGFDGTVCYADVRFQVPKANTALSVMQSGTETITWFSVGSIQLSNPSLSHITLYSAMLFFDATSAVPSASYYYMIEENIWILGDF
;
A
#
# COMPACT_ATOMS: atom_id res chain seq x y z
N MET A 1 -24.41 -20.29 -10.74
CA MET A 1 -24.99 -19.19 -11.53
C MET A 1 -25.73 -19.82 -12.70
N GLY A 2 -27.06 -19.84 -12.67
CA GLY A 2 -27.87 -20.30 -13.80
C GLY A 2 -28.09 -19.14 -14.76
N LEU A 3 -27.63 -19.28 -16.01
CA LEU A 3 -27.99 -18.39 -17.12
C LEU A 3 -28.28 -19.28 -18.33
N GLN A 4 -29.53 -19.20 -18.80
CA GLN A 4 -30.04 -19.85 -20.00
C GLN A 4 -29.81 -18.87 -21.17
N PHE A 5 -29.14 -19.31 -22.23
CA PHE A 5 -28.76 -18.46 -23.37
C PHE A 5 -29.85 -18.46 -24.46
N GLY A 6 -30.09 -17.29 -25.06
CA GLY A 6 -30.92 -17.13 -26.25
C GLY A 6 -30.26 -17.70 -27.50
N GLU A 7 -31.11 -18.22 -28.39
CA GLU A 7 -30.82 -18.95 -29.63
C GLU A 7 -30.01 -18.17 -30.70
N PRO A 8 -29.46 -18.88 -31.70
CA PRO A 8 -28.43 -18.38 -32.62
C PRO A 8 -29.01 -17.54 -33.76
N GLY A 9 -28.45 -16.34 -33.98
CA GLY A 9 -28.84 -15.55 -35.17
C GLY A 9 -28.38 -14.10 -35.28
N SER A 10 -27.34 -13.61 -34.58
CA SER A 10 -26.89 -12.21 -34.75
C SER A 10 -25.56 -12.11 -35.51
N GLU A 11 -25.64 -11.66 -36.77
CA GLU A 11 -24.55 -11.42 -37.72
C GLU A 11 -23.72 -10.14 -37.45
N THR A 12 -23.54 -9.73 -36.19
CA THR A 12 -22.90 -8.45 -35.84
C THR A 12 -21.78 -8.64 -34.85
N TRP A 13 -20.52 -8.78 -35.28
CA TRP A 13 -19.24 -8.66 -34.51
C TRP A 13 -19.11 -9.36 -33.12
N ASP A 14 -20.16 -9.98 -32.61
CA ASP A 14 -20.38 -10.66 -31.33
C ASP A 14 -20.53 -12.16 -31.58
N GLY A 15 -19.62 -12.71 -32.38
CA GLY A 15 -19.58 -14.14 -32.65
C GLY A 15 -19.30 -14.96 -31.39
N PRO A 16 -19.52 -16.29 -31.45
CA PRO A 16 -19.16 -17.25 -30.39
C PRO A 16 -17.74 -17.05 -29.83
N PHE A 17 -16.82 -16.55 -30.65
CA PHE A 17 -15.43 -16.19 -30.32
C PHE A 17 -15.32 -15.13 -29.20
N TYR A 18 -16.05 -14.02 -29.29
CA TYR A 18 -16.00 -12.95 -28.28
C TYR A 18 -16.69 -13.37 -26.96
N ARG A 19 -17.81 -14.11 -27.07
CA ARG A 19 -18.49 -14.69 -25.90
C ARG A 19 -17.65 -15.73 -25.19
N SER A 20 -16.81 -16.46 -25.92
CA SER A 20 -15.90 -17.41 -25.31
C SER A 20 -14.59 -16.85 -24.81
N TYR A 21 -14.09 -15.75 -25.36
CA TYR A 21 -12.99 -15.01 -24.79
C TYR A 21 -13.31 -14.51 -23.36
N HIS A 22 -14.49 -13.92 -23.14
CA HIS A 22 -14.89 -13.44 -21.81
C HIS A 22 -15.16 -14.56 -20.80
N ILE A 23 -15.71 -15.69 -21.23
CA ILE A 23 -15.96 -16.85 -20.35
C ILE A 23 -14.67 -17.61 -20.05
N LEU A 24 -13.83 -17.84 -21.06
CA LEU A 24 -12.47 -18.39 -20.88
C LEU A 24 -11.67 -17.46 -19.99
N SER A 25 -11.66 -16.13 -20.17
CA SER A 25 -10.91 -15.24 -19.28
C SER A 25 -11.42 -15.26 -17.84
N HIS A 26 -12.71 -15.51 -17.60
CA HIS A 26 -13.27 -15.65 -16.24
C HIS A 26 -12.93 -17.01 -15.59
N VAL A 27 -12.92 -18.10 -16.36
CA VAL A 27 -12.52 -19.44 -15.86
C VAL A 27 -11.00 -19.53 -15.69
N LEU A 28 -10.25 -18.95 -16.63
CA LEU A 28 -8.80 -18.86 -16.62
C LEU A 28 -8.31 -17.87 -15.55
N SER A 29 -9.01 -16.78 -15.26
CA SER A 29 -8.65 -15.89 -14.13
C SER A 29 -8.77 -16.59 -12.77
N ASN A 30 -9.70 -17.54 -12.63
CA ASN A 30 -9.79 -18.42 -11.46
C ASN A 30 -8.64 -19.45 -11.41
N LEU A 31 -8.26 -20.06 -12.55
CA LEU A 31 -7.05 -20.91 -12.70
C LEU A 31 -5.74 -20.16 -12.42
N ASN A 32 -5.66 -18.91 -12.84
CA ASN A 32 -4.51 -18.03 -12.71
C ASN A 32 -4.33 -17.47 -11.29
N GLY A 33 -5.22 -17.81 -10.35
CA GLY A 33 -5.07 -17.42 -8.95
C GLY A 33 -3.93 -18.12 -8.21
N GLN A 34 -3.33 -19.17 -8.79
CA GLN A 34 -2.36 -20.04 -8.11
C GLN A 34 -1.12 -20.40 -8.93
N SER A 35 -1.01 -19.98 -10.20
CA SER A 35 0.16 -20.30 -11.02
C SER A 35 0.48 -19.13 -11.97
N ARG A 36 1.71 -19.05 -12.49
CA ARG A 36 2.11 -18.06 -13.49
C ARG A 36 3.21 -18.56 -14.41
N LEU A 37 3.28 -17.98 -15.61
CA LEU A 37 4.40 -18.19 -16.54
C LEU A 37 5.58 -17.31 -16.12
N THR A 38 6.71 -17.92 -15.74
CA THR A 38 7.94 -17.20 -15.38
C THR A 38 8.85 -16.98 -16.59
N LYS A 39 8.81 -17.91 -17.54
CA LYS A 39 9.57 -17.87 -18.78
C LYS A 39 8.81 -18.56 -19.89
N GLY A 40 9.07 -18.14 -21.11
CA GLY A 40 8.57 -18.80 -22.30
C GLY A 40 7.67 -17.90 -23.13
N GLU A 41 7.52 -18.30 -24.38
CA GLU A 41 6.79 -17.57 -25.39
C GLU A 41 6.16 -18.53 -26.39
N TYR A 42 5.09 -18.06 -27.03
CA TYR A 42 4.59 -18.67 -28.24
C TYR A 42 5.19 -17.91 -29.42
N GLN A 43 5.96 -18.61 -30.25
CA GLN A 43 6.51 -18.05 -31.49
C GLN A 43 5.46 -18.24 -32.60
N SER A 44 5.10 -17.12 -33.24
CA SER A 44 3.93 -17.01 -34.12
C SER A 44 4.04 -17.80 -35.43
N LEU A 45 2.88 -17.96 -36.06
CA LEU A 45 2.53 -18.87 -37.14
C LEU A 45 3.28 -18.63 -38.47
N THR A 46 3.87 -19.70 -38.99
CA THR A 46 3.89 -19.95 -40.45
C THR A 46 2.73 -20.90 -40.75
N ASP A 47 1.70 -20.38 -41.42
CA ASP A 47 0.45 -21.07 -41.76
C ASP A 47 -0.36 -21.57 -40.55
N THR A 48 -0.25 -22.87 -40.23
CA THR A 48 -1.01 -23.55 -39.16
C THR A 48 -0.10 -24.08 -38.05
N THR A 49 1.20 -23.75 -38.09
CA THR A 49 2.21 -24.29 -37.19
C THR A 49 2.91 -23.20 -36.38
N GLY A 50 3.09 -23.43 -35.08
CA GLY A 50 3.80 -22.56 -34.16
C GLY A 50 4.62 -23.36 -33.15
N LEU A 51 5.30 -22.67 -32.23
CA LEU A 51 6.18 -23.30 -31.25
C LEU A 51 5.98 -22.67 -29.86
N LEU A 52 5.68 -23.49 -28.87
CA LEU A 52 5.82 -23.14 -27.45
C LEU A 52 7.26 -23.40 -27.05
N LYS A 53 7.99 -22.34 -26.67
CA LYS A 53 9.44 -22.41 -26.42
C LYS A 53 9.79 -21.93 -25.02
N GLY A 54 10.62 -22.70 -24.33
CA GLY A 54 11.21 -22.35 -23.05
C GLY A 54 10.17 -22.09 -21.96
N ILE A 55 9.08 -22.87 -21.96
CA ILE A 55 7.97 -22.72 -21.02
C ILE A 55 8.44 -23.10 -19.62
N GLU A 56 8.34 -22.16 -18.69
CA GLU A 56 8.59 -22.36 -17.28
C GLU A 56 7.42 -21.78 -16.49
N VAL A 57 6.82 -22.61 -15.64
CA VAL A 57 5.63 -22.27 -14.86
C VAL A 57 5.93 -22.42 -13.38
N GLU A 58 5.51 -21.45 -12.60
CA GLU A 58 5.53 -21.49 -11.14
C GLU A 58 4.13 -21.84 -10.64
N PHE A 59 4.02 -22.98 -9.94
CA PHE A 59 2.79 -23.49 -9.34
C PHE A 59 2.78 -23.27 -7.83
N PHE A 60 1.70 -22.72 -7.30
CA PHE A 60 1.46 -22.59 -5.87
C PHE A 60 0.77 -23.82 -5.32
N ASN A 61 1.35 -24.39 -4.26
CA ASN A 61 0.70 -25.42 -3.48
C ASN A 61 0.00 -24.77 -2.26
N PRO A 62 -1.34 -24.69 -2.24
CA PRO A 62 -2.06 -24.05 -1.14
C PRO A 62 -1.96 -24.83 0.18
N THR A 63 -1.74 -26.14 0.13
CA THR A 63 -1.63 -27.00 1.32
C THR A 63 -0.27 -26.86 1.99
N ALA A 64 0.80 -26.71 1.19
CA ALA A 64 2.16 -26.56 1.69
C ALA A 64 2.62 -25.09 1.80
N ASN A 65 1.80 -24.15 1.32
CA ASN A 65 2.12 -22.72 1.18
C ASN A 65 3.49 -22.48 0.53
N SER A 66 3.77 -23.22 -0.55
CA SER A 66 5.07 -23.22 -1.22
C SER A 66 4.91 -23.04 -2.74
N LEU A 67 5.98 -22.54 -3.38
CA LEU A 67 6.05 -22.36 -4.83
C LEU A 67 6.97 -23.42 -5.43
N THR A 68 6.50 -24.10 -6.47
CA THR A 68 7.30 -25.05 -7.24
C THR A 68 7.43 -24.56 -8.66
N ARG A 69 8.66 -24.41 -9.13
CA ARG A 69 8.98 -24.00 -10.49
C ARG A 69 9.27 -25.24 -11.32
N MET A 70 8.65 -25.32 -12.50
CA MET A 70 8.80 -26.43 -13.42
C MET A 70 9.03 -25.94 -14.83
N ALA A 71 10.07 -26.46 -15.47
CA ALA A 71 10.33 -26.26 -16.89
C ALA A 71 9.66 -27.36 -17.70
N PHE A 72 9.11 -26.99 -18.85
CA PHE A 72 8.43 -27.88 -19.77
C PHE A 72 9.20 -27.93 -21.10
N PRO A 73 9.21 -29.09 -21.79
CA PRO A 73 9.85 -29.22 -23.09
C PRO A 73 9.23 -28.28 -24.13
N ASP A 74 10.05 -27.85 -25.10
CA ASP A 74 9.56 -27.13 -26.27
C ASP A 74 8.57 -28.02 -27.04
N LEU A 75 7.45 -27.44 -27.48
CA LEU A 75 6.39 -28.19 -28.16
C LEU A 75 5.90 -27.49 -29.41
N GLY A 76 5.97 -28.20 -30.53
CA GLY A 76 5.34 -27.78 -31.78
C GLY A 76 3.82 -27.79 -31.65
N VAL A 77 3.19 -26.70 -32.06
CA VAL A 77 1.74 -26.51 -32.04
C VAL A 77 1.24 -26.57 -33.47
N THR A 78 0.26 -27.43 -33.75
CA THR A 78 -0.46 -27.49 -35.03
C THR A 78 -1.92 -27.18 -34.77
N ILE A 79 -2.44 -26.13 -35.42
CA ILE A 79 -3.82 -25.70 -35.22
C ILE A 79 -4.77 -26.72 -35.86
N SER A 80 -5.66 -27.28 -35.03
CA SER A 80 -6.67 -28.24 -35.45
C SER A 80 -7.97 -27.55 -35.87
N ASP A 81 -8.83 -28.27 -36.61
CA ASP A 81 -10.15 -27.78 -37.02
C ASP A 81 -11.09 -27.49 -35.84
N LEU A 82 -10.89 -28.18 -34.73
CA LEU A 82 -11.61 -27.98 -33.47
C LEU A 82 -10.82 -27.05 -32.55
N PRO A 83 -11.51 -26.24 -31.72
CA PRO A 83 -10.85 -25.42 -30.73
C PRO A 83 -10.14 -26.29 -29.69
N GLU A 84 -8.88 -25.98 -29.39
CA GLU A 84 -8.05 -26.71 -28.44
C GLU A 84 -7.47 -25.76 -27.39
N LEU A 85 -7.48 -26.19 -26.13
CA LEU A 85 -6.83 -25.50 -25.02
C LEU A 85 -5.62 -26.31 -24.57
N TRP A 86 -4.46 -25.66 -24.57
CA TRP A 86 -3.16 -26.24 -24.22
C TRP A 86 -2.78 -25.85 -22.79
N TYR A 87 -2.22 -26.79 -22.03
CA TYR A 87 -1.87 -26.61 -20.64
C TYR A 87 -0.50 -27.22 -20.30
N ALA A 88 0.24 -26.57 -19.41
CA ALA A 88 1.34 -27.18 -18.69
C ALA A 88 0.79 -28.02 -17.54
N ASP A 89 1.09 -29.33 -17.51
CA ASP A 89 0.62 -30.24 -16.46
C ASP A 89 1.74 -30.60 -15.49
N SER A 90 1.64 -30.10 -14.25
CA SER A 90 2.65 -30.29 -13.22
C SER A 90 2.76 -31.73 -12.70
N LEU A 91 1.79 -32.61 -12.98
CA LEU A 91 1.89 -34.03 -12.62
C LEU A 91 2.72 -34.81 -13.64
N THR A 92 2.61 -34.47 -14.91
CA THR A 92 3.29 -35.20 -16.00
C THR A 92 4.58 -34.53 -16.44
N GLY A 93 4.77 -33.25 -16.13
CA GLY A 93 5.90 -32.44 -16.61
C GLY A 93 5.84 -32.20 -18.12
N GLN A 94 4.67 -32.35 -18.74
CA GLN A 94 4.45 -32.21 -20.17
C GLN A 94 3.42 -31.12 -20.47
N ILE A 95 3.46 -30.61 -21.70
CA ILE A 95 2.40 -29.75 -22.24
C ILE A 95 1.36 -30.67 -22.90
N ALA A 96 0.13 -30.63 -22.39
CA ALA A 96 -1.00 -31.40 -22.90
C ALA A 96 -2.03 -30.49 -23.56
N LYS A 97 -2.91 -31.06 -24.38
CA LYS A 97 -4.03 -30.34 -24.99
C LYS A 97 -5.36 -31.02 -24.72
N GLN A 98 -6.42 -30.24 -24.73
CA GLN A 98 -7.80 -30.69 -24.63
C GLN A 98 -8.60 -30.06 -25.77
N THR A 99 -9.26 -30.91 -26.55
CA THR A 99 -10.25 -30.48 -27.55
C THR A 99 -11.53 -30.02 -26.83
N LEU A 100 -12.06 -28.87 -27.24
CA LEU A 100 -13.22 -28.25 -26.61
C LEU A 100 -14.47 -28.48 -27.47
N ASP A 101 -15.30 -29.44 -27.06
CA ASP A 101 -16.60 -29.67 -27.71
C ASP A 101 -17.67 -28.65 -27.27
N ASN A 102 -17.52 -28.10 -26.05
CA ASN A 102 -18.34 -27.03 -25.48
C ASN A 102 -17.62 -26.38 -24.28
N TYR A 103 -18.09 -25.21 -23.82
CA TYR A 103 -17.46 -24.47 -22.71
C TYR A 103 -17.59 -25.14 -21.34
N GLN A 104 -18.54 -26.05 -21.15
CA GLN A 104 -18.71 -26.77 -19.87
C GLN A 104 -17.58 -27.78 -19.63
N SER A 105 -16.84 -28.15 -20.68
CA SER A 105 -15.65 -29.01 -20.59
C SER A 105 -14.43 -28.33 -19.96
N VAL A 106 -14.46 -27.00 -19.76
CA VAL A 106 -13.37 -26.24 -19.13
C VAL A 106 -13.60 -26.22 -17.61
N SER A 107 -12.84 -27.04 -16.88
CA SER A 107 -12.89 -27.13 -15.42
C SER A 107 -11.54 -26.79 -14.78
N HIS A 108 -11.58 -26.16 -13.60
CA HIS A 108 -10.37 -25.83 -12.86
C HIS A 108 -9.65 -27.09 -12.34
N GLN A 109 -8.38 -27.27 -12.69
CA GLN A 109 -7.52 -28.35 -12.17
C GLN A 109 -6.22 -27.76 -11.62
N LEU A 110 -5.91 -28.05 -10.35
CA LEU A 110 -4.76 -27.49 -9.63
C LEU A 110 -3.42 -27.78 -10.31
N ASN A 111 -3.33 -28.90 -11.03
CA ASN A 111 -2.12 -29.34 -11.71
C ASN A 111 -1.97 -28.82 -13.14
N LYS A 112 -2.98 -28.14 -13.70
CA LYS A 112 -2.96 -27.69 -15.09
C LYS A 112 -2.96 -26.17 -15.19
N PHE A 113 -1.90 -25.62 -15.77
CA PHE A 113 -1.79 -24.20 -16.05
C PHE A 113 -2.04 -23.92 -17.54
N PRO A 114 -3.04 -23.09 -17.89
CA PRO A 114 -3.36 -22.80 -19.29
C PRO A 114 -2.25 -22.00 -19.98
N LEU A 115 -1.89 -22.42 -21.19
CA LEU A 115 -0.83 -21.80 -21.99
C LEU A 115 -1.39 -21.09 -23.23
N LEU A 116 -2.10 -21.83 -24.08
CA LEU A 116 -2.43 -21.39 -25.44
C LEU A 116 -3.84 -21.88 -25.81
N TYR A 117 -4.61 -21.04 -26.49
CA TYR A 117 -5.89 -21.40 -27.09
C TYR A 117 -5.81 -21.30 -28.61
N THR A 118 -6.14 -22.38 -29.32
CA THR A 118 -5.99 -22.47 -30.77
C THR A 118 -7.28 -22.89 -31.45
N GLY A 119 -7.51 -22.44 -32.67
CA GLY A 119 -8.62 -22.89 -33.49
C GLY A 119 -8.74 -22.09 -34.79
N PHE A 120 -9.93 -22.13 -35.39
CA PHE A 120 -10.27 -21.32 -36.56
C PHE A 120 -11.46 -20.42 -36.28
N TYR A 121 -11.43 -19.20 -36.80
CA TYR A 121 -12.61 -18.33 -36.87
C TYR A 121 -13.03 -18.14 -38.33
N GLN A 122 -14.32 -17.89 -38.55
CA GLN A 122 -14.89 -17.65 -39.87
C GLN A 122 -15.16 -16.15 -40.03
N SER A 123 -14.48 -15.50 -40.98
CA SER A 123 -14.85 -14.15 -41.40
C SER A 123 -15.96 -14.22 -42.46
N ALA A 124 -16.74 -13.14 -42.59
CA ALA A 124 -17.82 -13.04 -43.58
C ALA A 124 -17.24 -13.25 -45.00
N GLY A 125 -17.41 -14.44 -45.56
CA GLY A 125 -16.81 -14.83 -46.86
C GLY A 125 -16.31 -16.27 -47.00
N ALA A 126 -16.64 -17.18 -46.07
CA ALA A 126 -16.26 -18.62 -46.10
C ALA A 126 -14.78 -18.96 -45.91
N THR A 127 -13.89 -17.97 -45.79
CA THR A 127 -12.48 -18.19 -45.46
C THR A 127 -12.32 -18.45 -43.95
N ARG A 128 -11.75 -19.61 -43.60
CA ARG A 128 -11.38 -19.97 -42.22
C ARG A 128 -9.97 -19.47 -41.93
N THR A 129 -9.83 -18.62 -40.92
CA THR A 129 -8.53 -18.09 -40.51
C THR A 129 -8.08 -18.76 -39.22
N PRO A 130 -6.86 -19.34 -39.16
CA PRO A 130 -6.33 -19.91 -37.93
C PRO A 130 -6.03 -18.81 -36.91
N PHE A 131 -6.24 -19.11 -35.63
CA PHE A 131 -5.82 -18.27 -34.52
C PHE A 131 -5.09 -19.09 -33.46
N ALA A 132 -4.16 -18.44 -32.77
CA ALA A 132 -3.49 -18.95 -31.60
C ALA A 132 -3.32 -17.80 -30.60
N GLU A 133 -4.00 -17.88 -29.46
CA GLU A 133 -3.99 -16.85 -28.43
C GLU A 133 -3.27 -17.35 -27.19
N LEU A 134 -2.23 -16.62 -26.78
CA LEU A 134 -1.48 -16.92 -25.57
C LEU A 134 -2.31 -16.50 -24.35
N LEU A 135 -2.67 -17.47 -23.52
CA LEU A 135 -3.52 -17.28 -22.34
C LEU A 135 -2.74 -17.18 -21.04
N ALA A 136 -1.44 -17.48 -21.06
CA ALA A 136 -0.58 -17.56 -19.89
C ALA A 136 -0.21 -16.17 -19.35
N PRO A 137 -0.85 -15.69 -18.26
CA PRO A 137 -0.47 -14.40 -17.71
C PRO A 137 0.92 -14.51 -17.05
N ARG A 138 1.72 -13.47 -17.25
CA ARG A 138 3.03 -13.33 -16.59
C ARG A 138 2.90 -12.73 -15.18
N THR A 139 1.79 -12.03 -14.93
CA THR A 139 1.45 -11.42 -13.65
C THR A 139 0.32 -12.21 -12.98
N ASN A 140 0.43 -12.43 -11.68
CA ASN A 140 -0.62 -13.10 -10.90
C ASN A 140 -1.05 -12.15 -9.79
N PRO A 141 -2.18 -11.44 -9.92
CA PRO A 141 -2.62 -10.43 -8.95
C PRO A 141 -2.99 -11.02 -7.58
N ARG A 142 -3.11 -12.34 -7.43
CA ARG A 142 -3.35 -13.04 -6.15
C ARG A 142 -2.04 -13.44 -5.46
N MET A 143 -1.00 -13.80 -6.22
CA MET A 143 0.37 -14.02 -5.71
C MET A 143 1.15 -12.72 -5.54
N GLU A 144 0.88 -11.69 -6.35
CA GLU A 144 1.29 -10.31 -6.10
C GLU A 144 0.49 -9.68 -4.95
N LYS A 145 -0.64 -10.27 -4.54
CA LYS A 145 -1.31 -9.96 -3.27
C LYS A 145 -0.68 -10.66 -2.06
N GLN A 146 0.10 -11.73 -2.28
CA GLN A 146 0.91 -12.39 -1.24
C GLN A 146 2.34 -11.86 -1.19
N ARG A 147 2.83 -11.21 -2.25
CA ARG A 147 3.86 -10.21 -2.10
C ARG A 147 3.20 -9.01 -1.44
N HIS A 148 3.63 -8.68 -0.24
CA HIS A 148 3.46 -7.31 0.22
C HIS A 148 3.93 -6.39 -0.92
N PHE A 149 3.27 -5.24 -1.11
CA PHE A 149 3.80 -4.18 -1.97
C PHE A 149 5.31 -4.13 -1.82
N LYS A 150 6.04 -4.05 -2.93
CA LYS A 150 7.51 -4.11 -2.90
C LYS A 150 8.05 -3.16 -1.81
N ASN A 151 7.43 -1.99 -1.73
CA ASN A 151 7.65 -1.01 -0.70
C ASN A 151 6.69 -1.19 0.51
N LEU A 152 7.22 -1.50 1.70
CA LEU A 152 6.44 -1.55 2.93
C LEU A 152 6.05 -0.15 3.46
N ILE A 153 6.65 0.92 2.91
CA ILE A 153 6.31 2.29 3.21
C ILE A 153 5.01 2.68 2.51
N MET A 154 4.07 3.20 3.30
CA MET A 154 2.88 3.87 2.80
C MET A 154 3.14 5.37 2.68
N ASN A 155 2.59 5.96 1.63
CA ASN A 155 2.68 7.37 1.28
C ASN A 155 4.14 7.86 1.21
N GLY A 156 5.05 7.03 0.73
CA GLY A 156 6.48 7.34 0.65
C GLY A 156 6.81 8.45 -0.37
N ASN A 157 5.90 8.71 -1.30
CA ASN A 157 5.99 9.80 -2.27
C ASN A 157 5.30 11.10 -1.80
N PHE A 158 4.59 11.06 -0.65
CA PHE A 158 3.90 12.18 -0.04
C PHE A 158 2.80 12.82 -0.89
N ASP A 159 2.05 11.99 -1.63
CA ASP A 159 0.95 12.46 -2.47
C ASP A 159 -0.37 12.63 -1.67
N ILE A 160 -0.51 11.99 -0.50
CA ILE A 160 -1.75 11.98 0.29
C ILE A 160 -1.60 12.81 1.59
N TRP A 161 -2.45 13.84 1.76
CA TRP A 161 -2.45 14.79 2.89
C TRP A 161 -3.88 15.16 3.34
N GLN A 162 -4.63 14.17 3.82
CA GLN A 162 -6.03 14.32 4.22
C GLN A 162 -6.23 15.20 5.46
N ARG A 163 -5.21 15.31 6.34
CA ARG A 163 -5.25 16.14 7.58
C ARG A 163 -5.02 17.63 7.35
N GLY A 164 -4.76 18.03 6.11
CA GLY A 164 -4.26 19.36 5.76
C GLY A 164 -2.83 19.29 5.24
N SER A 165 -2.43 20.30 4.46
CA SER A 165 -1.14 20.36 3.76
C SER A 165 -0.09 21.23 4.47
N SER A 166 -0.44 21.87 5.58
CA SER A 166 0.46 22.75 6.35
C SER A 166 0.11 22.74 7.83
N PHE A 167 1.12 22.53 8.67
CA PHE A 167 1.03 22.47 10.12
C PHE A 167 2.07 23.44 10.69
N LEU A 168 1.61 24.51 11.35
CA LEU A 168 2.49 25.53 11.91
C LEU A 168 2.69 25.29 13.41
N GLY A 169 3.90 25.59 13.92
CA GLY A 169 4.14 25.57 15.36
C GLY A 169 4.15 24.17 15.99
N VAL A 170 4.55 23.15 15.23
CA VAL A 170 4.67 21.75 15.67
C VAL A 170 5.80 21.60 16.71
N GLY A 171 5.42 21.62 17.99
CA GLY A 171 6.31 21.38 19.14
C GLY A 171 6.08 20.04 19.84
N GLY A 172 5.28 19.14 19.25
CA GLY A 172 4.87 17.89 19.89
C GLY A 172 4.61 16.76 18.90
N ALA A 173 4.13 15.64 19.43
CA ALA A 173 3.69 14.46 18.71
C ALA A 173 2.43 14.72 17.87
N GLN A 174 2.50 14.54 16.55
CA GLN A 174 1.31 14.55 15.70
C GLN A 174 1.51 13.87 14.34
N TYR A 175 0.42 13.38 13.77
CA TYR A 175 0.37 12.97 12.36
C TYR A 175 0.18 14.18 11.46
N THR A 176 0.91 14.24 10.34
CA THR A 176 0.82 15.33 9.35
C THR A 176 0.41 14.78 7.98
N ALA A 177 1.36 14.44 7.11
CA ALA A 177 1.07 13.66 5.91
C ALA A 177 0.49 12.29 6.31
N ASP A 178 -0.38 11.70 5.49
CA ASP A 178 -1.01 10.44 5.84
C ASP A 178 0.05 9.37 6.13
N ARG A 179 -0.09 8.71 7.30
CA ARG A 179 0.83 7.70 7.86
C ARG A 179 2.17 8.21 8.39
N TRP A 180 2.48 9.49 8.20
CA TRP A 180 3.73 10.09 8.68
C TRP A 180 3.52 10.83 9.98
N TYR A 181 4.30 10.41 10.98
CA TYR A 181 4.24 10.91 12.33
C TYR A 181 5.45 11.79 12.61
N PHE A 182 5.21 13.02 13.02
CA PHE A 182 6.24 13.90 13.54
C PHE A 182 6.26 13.79 15.06
N TYR A 183 7.44 13.58 15.63
CA TYR A 183 7.63 13.54 17.07
C TYR A 183 8.63 14.58 17.50
N ASN A 184 8.26 15.34 18.52
CA ASN A 184 9.14 16.24 19.23
C ASN A 184 8.77 16.15 20.71
N ASN A 185 9.74 15.82 21.56
CA ASN A 185 9.50 15.69 22.99
C ASN A 185 9.63 17.02 23.71
N PRO A 186 9.05 17.17 24.92
CA PRO A 186 9.09 18.45 25.64
C PRO A 186 10.49 18.97 25.98
N THR A 187 11.51 18.11 25.98
CA THR A 187 12.91 18.51 26.23
C THR A 187 13.56 19.14 25.01
N CYS A 188 13.13 18.80 23.80
CA CYS A 188 13.58 19.48 22.59
C CYS A 188 12.77 20.78 22.43
N THR A 189 13.47 21.91 22.57
CA THR A 189 12.86 23.26 22.53
C THR A 189 12.65 23.79 21.12
N ALA A 190 13.08 23.04 20.10
CA ALA A 190 12.85 23.42 18.72
C ALA A 190 11.36 23.35 18.39
N VAL A 191 10.89 24.24 17.52
CA VAL A 191 9.53 24.22 16.99
C VAL A 191 9.63 24.15 15.48
N TYR A 192 8.79 23.32 14.87
CA TYR A 192 8.80 23.07 13.44
C TYR A 192 7.52 23.52 12.77
N ASN A 193 7.61 23.92 11.51
CA ASN A 193 6.48 23.86 10.59
C ASN A 193 6.64 22.59 9.75
N VAL A 194 5.55 21.92 9.41
CA VAL A 194 5.55 20.73 8.56
C VAL A 194 4.59 20.96 7.42
N ALA A 195 5.03 20.75 6.18
CA ALA A 195 4.22 21.06 5.00
C ALA A 195 4.46 20.10 3.84
N LEU A 196 3.43 20.00 3.00
CA LEU A 196 3.53 19.51 1.64
C LEU A 196 4.26 20.56 0.81
N GLU A 197 5.29 20.14 0.08
CA GLU A 197 6.06 21.00 -0.79
C GLU A 197 6.12 20.46 -2.22
N ASN A 198 6.08 21.36 -3.20
CA ASN A 198 6.06 21.01 -4.63
C ASN A 198 7.48 21.02 -5.24
N ASN A 199 8.47 20.59 -4.45
CA ASN A 199 9.88 20.55 -4.86
C ASN A 199 10.52 19.17 -4.58
N PRO A 200 9.99 18.07 -5.14
CA PRO A 200 10.63 16.76 -5.06
C PRO A 200 11.88 16.66 -5.96
N PRO A 201 12.68 15.57 -5.86
CA PRO A 201 13.72 15.28 -6.85
C PRO A 201 13.14 15.25 -8.27
N THR A 202 13.86 15.84 -9.23
CA THR A 202 13.38 15.89 -10.62
C THR A 202 13.31 14.50 -11.25
N PRO A 203 12.53 14.31 -12.33
CA PRO A 203 12.53 13.05 -13.08
C PRO A 203 13.92 12.70 -13.64
N SER A 204 14.73 13.69 -13.98
CA SER A 204 16.13 13.46 -14.41
C SER A 204 17.04 12.97 -13.29
N GLN A 205 16.73 13.30 -12.03
CA GLN A 205 17.48 12.82 -10.85
C GLN A 205 17.03 11.42 -10.43
N SER A 206 15.71 11.17 -10.42
CA SER A 206 15.14 9.99 -9.78
C SER A 206 14.54 8.94 -10.72
N GLY A 207 14.24 9.32 -11.96
CA GLY A 207 13.47 8.50 -12.91
C GLY A 207 11.97 8.44 -12.59
N VAL A 208 11.48 9.21 -11.60
CA VAL A 208 10.08 9.21 -11.16
C VAL A 208 9.50 10.61 -11.22
N HIS A 209 8.24 10.71 -11.66
CA HIS A 209 7.49 11.97 -11.70
C HIS A 209 6.70 12.17 -10.40
N SER A 210 7.40 12.53 -9.32
CA SER A 210 6.78 12.92 -8.05
C SER A 210 6.19 14.33 -8.16
N LYS A 211 5.03 14.57 -7.55
CA LYS A 211 4.42 15.91 -7.46
C LYS A 211 4.88 16.65 -6.21
N ASN A 212 4.94 15.91 -5.10
CA ASN A 212 5.09 16.47 -3.77
C ASN A 212 6.30 15.87 -3.03
N CYS A 213 6.71 16.53 -1.97
CA CYS A 213 7.62 16.01 -0.96
C CYS A 213 7.18 16.48 0.43
N PHE A 214 7.70 15.82 1.46
CA PHE A 214 7.49 16.23 2.85
C PHE A 214 8.63 17.15 3.26
N GLN A 215 8.30 18.30 3.84
CA GLN A 215 9.29 19.22 4.39
C GLN A 215 8.95 19.60 5.83
N THR A 216 10.00 19.71 6.64
CA THR A 216 9.97 20.38 7.93
C THR A 216 10.83 21.62 7.86
N ASP A 217 10.35 22.72 8.42
CA ASP A 217 11.10 23.97 8.59
C ASP A 217 11.26 24.26 10.07
N VAL A 218 12.49 24.51 10.51
CA VAL A 218 12.76 24.93 11.90
C VAL A 218 12.21 26.35 12.05
N ALA A 219 11.09 26.50 12.76
CA ALA A 219 10.43 27.77 13.05
C ALA A 219 11.02 28.43 14.30
N THR A 220 11.48 27.63 15.25
CA THR A 220 12.25 28.08 16.42
C THR A 220 13.40 27.11 16.63
N VAL A 221 14.61 27.65 16.72
CA VAL A 221 15.82 26.85 16.92
C VAL A 221 15.81 26.19 18.29
N GLN A 222 16.50 25.06 18.42
CA GLN A 222 16.76 24.50 19.74
C GLN A 222 17.67 25.48 20.51
N ASN A 223 17.25 25.85 21.74
CA ASN A 223 17.96 26.84 22.58
C ASN A 223 19.37 26.41 23.03
N ASN A 224 19.86 25.26 22.56
CA ASN A 224 21.21 24.80 22.81
C ASN A 224 21.74 24.07 21.57
N ALA A 225 22.76 24.65 20.94
CA ALA A 225 23.36 24.08 19.73
C ALA A 225 24.06 22.74 20.01
N SER A 226 24.50 22.49 21.25
CA SER A 226 25.15 21.25 21.65
C SER A 226 24.18 20.22 22.21
N LEU A 227 24.04 19.10 21.50
CA LEU A 227 23.23 17.94 21.92
C LEU A 227 23.74 17.31 23.22
N ALA A 228 25.02 17.48 23.55
CA ALA A 228 25.61 16.95 24.79
C ALA A 228 25.05 17.59 26.07
N SER A 229 24.50 18.80 25.98
CA SER A 229 23.91 19.56 27.10
C SER A 229 22.39 19.47 27.17
N THR A 230 21.78 18.62 26.34
CA THR A 230 20.33 18.34 26.34
C THR A 230 20.09 16.84 26.20
N PRO A 231 20.44 16.05 27.23
CA PRO A 231 20.60 14.60 27.11
C PRO A 231 19.32 13.89 26.69
N ASP A 232 18.14 14.44 27.02
CA ASP A 232 16.86 13.86 26.69
C ASP A 232 16.16 14.50 25.48
N SER A 233 16.73 15.50 24.80
CA SER A 233 16.08 16.10 23.61
C SER A 233 15.89 15.06 22.50
N LEU A 234 14.69 14.98 21.92
CA LEU A 234 14.39 14.01 20.89
C LEU A 234 13.38 14.58 19.88
N CYS A 235 13.77 14.62 18.61
CA CYS A 235 12.91 15.00 17.49
C CYS A 235 13.18 14.10 16.28
N PHE A 236 12.13 13.54 15.69
CA PHE A 236 12.22 12.65 14.53
C PHE A 236 10.93 12.62 13.69
N ILE A 237 11.09 12.20 12.43
CA ILE A 237 9.98 11.84 11.54
C ILE A 237 9.88 10.31 11.53
N SER A 238 8.67 9.75 11.61
CA SER A 238 8.45 8.31 11.77
C SER A 238 7.42 7.77 10.79
N GLN A 239 7.71 6.58 10.27
CA GLN A 239 6.72 5.74 9.60
C GLN A 239 6.55 4.44 10.41
N ARG A 240 5.31 4.20 10.86
CA ARG A 240 4.94 3.04 11.68
C ARG A 240 4.28 1.96 10.82
N ILE A 241 4.99 0.86 10.62
CA ILE A 241 4.56 -0.28 9.80
C ILE A 241 3.81 -1.28 10.69
N GLU A 242 2.62 -1.69 10.24
CA GLU A 242 1.78 -2.66 10.94
C GLU A 242 2.45 -4.05 11.01
N GLY A 243 2.27 -4.75 12.13
CA GLY A 243 2.96 -6.01 12.42
C GLY A 243 2.80 -7.08 11.34
N HIS A 244 1.59 -7.24 10.81
CA HIS A 244 1.34 -8.23 9.76
C HIS A 244 2.07 -7.92 8.44
N LEU A 245 2.41 -6.66 8.20
CA LEU A 245 3.20 -6.23 7.03
C LEU A 245 4.69 -6.39 7.29
N SER A 246 5.18 -6.00 8.48
CA SER A 246 6.60 -6.10 8.81
C SER A 246 7.08 -7.52 9.09
N ARG A 247 6.19 -8.49 9.34
CA ARG A 247 6.57 -9.89 9.65
C ARG A 247 7.45 -10.56 8.58
N VAL A 248 7.34 -10.14 7.31
CA VAL A 248 8.17 -10.69 6.21
C VAL A 248 9.63 -10.28 6.32
N LEU A 249 9.94 -9.28 7.13
CA LEU A 249 11.31 -8.80 7.32
C LEU A 249 12.10 -9.72 8.27
N LEU A 250 11.45 -10.50 9.14
CA LEU A 250 12.10 -11.33 10.17
C LEU A 250 13.23 -12.20 9.58
N GLY A 251 14.46 -11.95 10.07
CA GLY A 251 15.68 -12.63 9.63
C GLY A 251 16.09 -12.43 8.16
N GLN A 252 15.43 -11.53 7.42
CA GLN A 252 15.75 -11.22 6.03
C GLN A 252 16.78 -10.09 5.92
N GLU A 253 17.45 -10.00 4.78
CA GLU A 253 18.07 -8.75 4.36
C GLU A 253 16.98 -7.78 3.90
N LEU A 254 17.11 -6.52 4.28
CA LEU A 254 16.24 -5.46 3.79
C LEU A 254 17.06 -4.24 3.39
N THR A 255 16.48 -3.45 2.51
CA THR A 255 17.03 -2.17 2.06
C THR A 255 16.00 -1.06 2.24
N LEU A 256 16.39 -0.01 2.94
CA LEU A 256 15.70 1.27 2.98
C LEU A 256 16.37 2.21 1.98
N SER A 257 15.62 2.78 1.04
CA SER A 257 16.08 3.82 0.13
C SER A 257 15.15 5.03 0.16
N PHE A 258 15.71 6.22 0.02
CA PHE A 258 14.95 7.46 0.08
C PHE A 258 15.75 8.61 -0.54
N TRP A 259 15.05 9.66 -0.95
CA TRP A 259 15.65 10.94 -1.24
C TRP A 259 15.55 11.86 -0.03
N VAL A 260 16.64 12.57 0.24
CA VAL A 260 16.73 13.53 1.35
C VAL A 260 17.34 14.84 0.87
N ARG A 261 16.88 15.94 1.44
CA ARG A 261 17.45 17.29 1.29
C ARG A 261 17.43 17.96 2.66
N SER A 262 18.49 18.67 3.02
CA SER A 262 18.54 19.43 4.27
C SER A 262 19.38 20.68 4.11
N GLY A 263 19.06 21.73 4.84
CA GLY A 263 19.89 22.93 4.92
C GLY A 263 21.17 22.72 5.76
N VAL A 264 21.25 21.64 6.54
CA VAL A 264 22.42 21.31 7.38
C VAL A 264 23.07 20.00 6.89
N PRO A 265 24.20 20.08 6.17
CA PRO A 265 25.01 18.92 5.81
C PRO A 265 25.58 18.22 7.04
N GLY A 266 25.90 16.94 6.90
CA GLY A 266 26.52 16.13 7.95
C GLY A 266 25.89 14.76 8.09
N THR A 267 26.20 14.09 9.20
CA THR A 267 25.72 12.74 9.49
C THR A 267 24.37 12.77 10.18
N TYR A 268 23.43 12.00 9.64
CA TYR A 268 22.10 11.76 10.17
C TYR A 268 21.93 10.27 10.43
N SER A 269 20.96 9.93 11.27
CA SER A 269 20.67 8.58 11.70
C SER A 269 19.26 8.19 11.30
N VAL A 270 19.09 6.93 10.91
CA VAL A 270 17.79 6.25 10.85
C VAL A 270 17.78 5.14 11.88
N SER A 271 16.69 5.06 12.65
CA SER A 271 16.45 3.96 13.59
C SER A 271 15.33 3.04 13.12
N PHE A 272 15.52 1.74 13.32
CA PHE A 272 14.51 0.70 13.16
C PHE A 272 14.18 0.20 14.56
N LEU A 273 12.97 0.49 15.04
CA LEU A 273 12.57 0.24 16.43
C LEU A 273 11.32 -0.64 16.45
N ASN A 274 11.25 -1.58 17.40
CA ASN A 274 10.02 -2.30 17.67
C ASN A 274 8.99 -1.43 18.41
N HIS A 275 7.83 -2.02 18.74
CA HIS A 275 6.68 -1.32 19.30
C HIS A 275 6.89 -0.70 20.68
N ASP A 276 7.71 -1.31 21.53
CA ASP A 276 7.90 -0.95 22.94
C ASP A 276 9.29 -0.40 23.26
N GLY A 277 10.17 -0.30 22.26
CA GLY A 277 11.51 0.26 22.41
C GLY A 277 12.54 -0.72 23.01
N THR A 278 12.20 -2.00 23.14
CA THR A 278 13.14 -3.01 23.67
C THR A 278 14.12 -3.53 22.62
N ARG A 279 13.89 -3.23 21.33
CA ARG A 279 14.75 -3.67 20.23
C ARG A 279 14.92 -2.57 19.19
N SER A 280 16.17 -2.21 18.90
CA SER A 280 16.52 -1.13 17.96
C SER A 280 17.71 -1.48 17.07
N TYR A 281 17.76 -0.92 15.87
CA TYR A 281 18.94 -0.89 15.01
C TYR A 281 19.17 0.53 14.52
N LEU A 282 20.41 0.99 14.53
CA LEU A 282 20.80 2.31 14.05
C LEU A 282 21.66 2.20 12.80
N ALA A 283 21.35 3.03 11.81
CA ALA A 283 22.19 3.25 10.64
C ALA A 283 22.44 4.74 10.45
N GLU A 284 23.60 5.08 9.91
CA GLU A 284 23.96 6.45 9.56
C GLU A 284 23.87 6.67 8.05
N TYR A 285 23.57 7.90 7.66
CA TYR A 285 23.74 8.41 6.30
C TYR A 285 24.26 9.84 6.34
N SER A 286 25.07 10.24 5.37
CA SER A 286 25.60 11.60 5.29
C SER A 286 24.93 12.39 4.18
N ILE A 287 24.48 13.61 4.49
CA ILE A 287 24.08 14.62 3.51
C ILE A 287 25.32 15.46 3.20
N GLN A 288 25.76 15.47 1.95
CA GLN A 288 27.04 16.05 1.53
C GLN A 288 26.90 17.53 1.14
N ALA A 289 25.80 17.90 0.51
CA ALA A 289 25.54 19.25 0.02
C ALA A 289 24.26 19.83 0.60
N ALA A 290 24.35 21.06 1.12
CA ALA A 290 23.19 21.75 1.65
C ALA A 290 22.17 22.00 0.54
N ASN A 291 20.89 21.86 0.87
CA ASN A 291 19.75 22.17 0.01
C ASN A 291 19.76 21.44 -1.35
N SER A 292 20.45 20.29 -1.45
CA SER A 292 20.48 19.46 -2.64
C SER A 292 19.82 18.11 -2.37
N TRP A 293 19.01 17.63 -3.32
CA TRP A 293 18.43 16.29 -3.25
C TRP A 293 19.51 15.22 -3.45
N GLU A 294 19.63 14.31 -2.49
CA GLU A 294 20.56 13.19 -2.53
C GLU A 294 19.81 11.87 -2.26
N LYS A 295 20.04 10.85 -3.10
CA LYS A 295 19.52 9.51 -2.86
C LYS A 295 20.38 8.79 -1.82
N LYS A 296 19.75 8.17 -0.83
CA LYS A 296 20.38 7.35 0.21
C LYS A 296 19.84 5.94 0.16
N SER A 297 20.68 4.99 0.58
CA SER A 297 20.34 3.59 0.71
C SER A 297 21.03 3.03 1.95
N ILE A 298 20.29 2.26 2.73
CA ILE A 298 20.74 1.57 3.93
C ILE A 298 20.31 0.12 3.80
N THR A 299 21.28 -0.79 3.82
CA THR A 299 21.03 -2.23 3.80
C THR A 299 21.39 -2.81 5.16
N LEU A 300 20.52 -3.64 5.72
CA LEU A 300 20.76 -4.33 6.98
C LEU A 300 20.09 -5.71 6.98
N ARG A 301 20.58 -6.58 7.86
CA ARG A 301 19.88 -7.83 8.19
C ARG A 301 18.90 -7.56 9.33
N PHE A 302 17.62 -7.76 9.07
CA PHE A 302 16.59 -7.56 10.09
C PHE A 302 16.71 -8.61 11.19
N ASP A 303 16.26 -8.24 12.38
CA ASP A 303 16.34 -9.08 13.57
C ASP A 303 15.60 -10.41 13.35
N ASP A 304 16.15 -11.49 13.87
CA ASP A 304 15.57 -12.84 13.80
C ASP A 304 14.88 -13.25 15.12
N GLN A 305 14.94 -12.40 16.15
CA GLN A 305 14.27 -12.63 17.44
C GLN A 305 12.76 -12.39 17.38
N VAL A 306 12.01 -13.35 16.83
CA VAL A 306 10.56 -13.26 16.60
C VAL A 306 9.77 -12.75 17.82
N SER A 307 10.15 -13.12 19.05
CA SER A 307 9.46 -12.70 20.29
C SER A 307 9.49 -11.18 20.55
N SER A 308 10.45 -10.46 19.97
CA SER A 308 10.60 -9.01 20.15
C SER A 308 9.71 -8.19 19.20
N TRP A 309 9.02 -8.85 18.26
CA TRP A 309 8.28 -8.21 17.18
C TRP A 309 6.82 -8.63 17.17
N LEU A 310 5.92 -7.65 17.23
CA LEU A 310 4.51 -7.89 17.01
C LEU A 310 4.25 -8.09 15.52
N THR A 311 3.62 -9.22 15.17
CA THR A 311 3.37 -9.63 13.78
C THR A 311 1.89 -9.72 13.42
N SER A 312 1.02 -9.31 14.34
CA SER A 312 -0.44 -9.30 14.16
C SER A 312 -0.90 -8.06 13.40
N PRO A 313 -2.10 -8.09 12.79
CA PRO A 313 -2.76 -6.87 12.35
C PRO A 313 -3.17 -6.03 13.56
N GLY A 314 -3.36 -4.72 13.36
CA GLY A 314 -3.83 -3.82 14.41
C GLY A 314 -2.80 -3.41 15.44
N VAL A 315 -1.50 -3.66 15.19
CA VAL A 315 -0.41 -3.30 16.10
C VAL A 315 0.79 -2.78 15.31
N VAL A 316 1.57 -1.89 15.91
CA VAL A 316 2.86 -1.45 15.34
C VAL A 316 3.83 -2.61 15.40
N GLY A 317 4.35 -3.05 14.26
CA GLY A 317 5.43 -4.03 14.21
C GLY A 317 6.79 -3.34 14.21
N LEU A 318 6.97 -2.41 13.28
CA LEU A 318 8.24 -1.72 13.04
C LEU A 318 8.01 -0.21 12.93
N ARG A 319 8.88 0.58 13.57
CA ARG A 319 8.99 2.02 13.39
C ARG A 319 10.30 2.31 12.68
N VAL A 320 10.23 3.06 11.59
CA VAL A 320 11.41 3.63 10.93
C VAL A 320 11.43 5.11 11.23
N ASN A 321 12.47 5.60 11.92
CA ASN A 321 12.54 6.99 12.36
C ASN A 321 13.77 7.69 11.81
N TRP A 322 13.56 8.83 11.15
CA TRP A 322 14.61 9.75 10.70
C TRP A 322 14.86 10.78 11.79
N ALA A 323 16.04 10.73 12.40
CA ALA A 323 16.43 11.61 13.48
C ALA A 323 16.72 13.04 12.99
N LEU A 324 16.13 14.04 13.65
CA LEU A 324 16.43 15.46 13.45
C LEU A 324 17.25 16.03 14.62
N VAL A 325 16.88 15.65 15.84
CA VAL A 325 17.56 16.05 17.09
C VAL A 325 17.65 14.84 18.02
N ILE A 326 18.85 14.54 18.54
CA ILE A 326 19.11 13.38 19.41
C ILE A 326 20.03 13.77 20.57
N GLY A 327 19.49 13.82 21.78
CA GLY A 327 20.24 13.96 23.02
C GLY A 327 21.00 12.68 23.38
N SER A 328 22.02 12.80 24.23
CA SER A 328 22.95 11.71 24.56
C SER A 328 22.32 10.46 25.20
N ASN A 329 21.17 10.58 25.87
CA ASN A 329 20.48 9.41 26.46
C ASN A 329 19.77 8.55 25.40
N TRP A 330 19.60 9.09 24.19
CA TRP A 330 18.95 8.41 23.06
C TRP A 330 19.96 7.88 22.04
N GLN A 331 21.25 7.88 22.37
CA GLN A 331 22.33 7.49 21.47
C GLN A 331 22.74 6.03 21.66
N GLY A 332 23.16 5.38 20.57
CA GLY A 332 23.66 4.00 20.59
C GLY A 332 24.72 3.72 19.53
N ALA A 333 25.20 2.47 19.52
CA ALA A 333 26.08 1.98 18.46
C ALA A 333 25.28 1.74 17.17
N LYS A 334 25.90 2.06 16.03
CA LYS A 334 25.34 1.76 14.70
C LYS A 334 25.64 0.33 14.26
N ASP A 335 24.96 -0.06 13.19
CA ASP A 335 25.18 -1.29 12.44
C ASP A 335 25.01 -2.59 13.26
N SER A 336 24.20 -2.54 14.31
CA SER A 336 23.89 -3.69 15.16
C SER A 336 22.54 -3.54 15.88
N TRP A 337 21.91 -4.68 16.15
CA TRP A 337 20.67 -4.73 16.93
C TRP A 337 20.96 -4.61 18.43
N SER A 338 20.40 -3.59 19.07
CA SER A 338 20.51 -3.30 20.50
C SER A 338 19.24 -3.68 21.26
N GLY A 339 19.40 -4.05 22.53
CA GLY A 339 18.30 -4.31 23.48
C GLY A 339 17.82 -3.04 24.22
N ALA A 340 18.03 -1.87 23.62
CA ALA A 340 17.72 -0.57 24.23
C ALA A 340 17.01 0.35 23.23
N GLN A 341 16.28 1.33 23.76
CA GLN A 341 15.58 2.33 22.96
C GLN A 341 16.54 3.44 22.54
N VAL A 342 17.11 3.32 21.35
CA VAL A 342 18.03 4.33 20.78
C VAL A 342 17.53 4.82 19.42
N TYR A 343 17.84 6.08 19.10
CA TYR A 343 17.29 6.79 17.93
C TYR A 343 18.35 7.38 17.00
N GLY A 344 19.60 7.49 17.45
CA GLY A 344 20.71 7.95 16.62
C GLY A 344 22.07 7.69 17.23
N THR A 345 23.13 8.06 16.54
CA THR A 345 24.50 7.94 17.06
C THR A 345 25.00 9.26 17.63
N ALA A 346 26.16 9.24 18.28
CA ALA A 346 26.85 10.45 18.73
C ALA A 346 27.35 11.33 17.56
N ASN A 347 27.39 10.82 16.32
CA ASN A 347 27.81 11.57 15.14
C ASN A 347 26.67 12.39 14.51
N GLN A 348 25.42 12.18 14.96
CA GLN A 348 24.24 12.90 14.48
C GLN A 348 24.44 14.42 14.59
N VAL A 349 24.26 15.14 13.48
CA VAL A 349 24.20 16.60 13.51
C VAL A 349 22.89 17.07 14.13
N ASN A 350 22.94 18.21 14.82
CA ASN A 350 21.74 18.88 15.29
C ASN A 350 21.07 19.62 14.14
N GLN A 351 20.04 19.02 13.53
CA GLN A 351 19.31 19.67 12.44
C GLN A 351 18.59 20.93 12.94
N ALA A 352 18.18 21.01 14.21
CA ALA A 352 17.51 22.18 14.77
C ALA A 352 18.44 23.27 15.32
N GLY A 353 19.76 23.15 15.10
CA GLY A 353 20.74 24.11 15.62
C GLY A 353 20.66 25.50 14.98
N THR A 354 20.03 25.61 13.80
CA THR A 354 19.81 26.85 13.06
C THR A 354 18.44 26.83 12.37
N LEU A 355 17.95 27.97 11.88
CA LEU A 355 16.77 28.00 11.01
C LEU A 355 17.13 27.38 9.65
N ASN A 356 16.50 26.25 9.32
CA ASN A 356 16.72 25.52 8.08
C ASN A 356 15.58 24.53 7.82
N ASN A 357 15.71 23.75 6.75
CA ASN A 357 14.73 22.74 6.37
C ASN A 357 15.32 21.32 6.35
N PHE A 358 14.44 20.34 6.43
CA PHE A 358 14.72 18.94 6.16
C PHE A 358 13.55 18.36 5.35
N ALA A 359 13.84 17.65 4.26
CA ALA A 359 12.84 17.13 3.36
C ALA A 359 13.10 15.67 2.97
N LEU A 360 12.01 14.93 2.80
CA LEU A 360 12.01 13.52 2.35
C LEU A 360 11.14 13.37 1.11
N SER A 361 11.52 12.45 0.24
CA SER A 361 10.72 12.02 -0.91
C SER A 361 11.07 10.59 -1.30
N GLN A 362 10.15 9.91 -2.00
CA GLN A 362 10.31 8.58 -2.57
C GLN A 362 10.91 7.56 -1.58
N VAL A 363 10.34 7.47 -0.38
CA VAL A 363 10.82 6.56 0.67
C VAL A 363 10.34 5.14 0.41
N GLN A 364 11.28 4.21 0.34
CA GLN A 364 11.03 2.79 0.08
C GLN A 364 11.77 1.86 1.04
N LEU A 365 11.04 0.92 1.65
CA LEU A 365 11.59 -0.18 2.44
C LEU A 365 11.19 -1.50 1.78
N GLU A 366 12.17 -2.31 1.40
CA GLU A 366 11.93 -3.56 0.67
C GLU A 366 12.83 -4.69 1.16
N VAL A 367 12.41 -5.94 0.93
CA VAL A 367 13.23 -7.13 1.19
C VAL A 367 14.29 -7.28 0.10
N GLY A 368 15.51 -7.59 0.52
CA GLY A 368 16.69 -7.73 -0.34
C GLY A 368 17.82 -6.80 0.11
N SER A 369 19.01 -7.03 -0.43
CA SER A 369 20.21 -6.23 -0.12
C SER A 369 20.50 -5.12 -1.13
N ILE A 370 19.71 -5.03 -2.20
CA ILE A 370 19.91 -4.09 -3.31
C ILE A 370 18.69 -3.16 -3.39
N PRO A 371 18.89 -1.83 -3.35
CA PRO A 371 17.80 -0.89 -3.55
C PRO A 371 17.30 -0.98 -4.99
N THR A 372 16.01 -1.25 -5.17
CA THR A 372 15.38 -1.21 -6.49
C THR A 372 14.92 0.21 -6.84
N GLY A 373 14.39 0.40 -8.05
CA GLY A 373 13.69 1.65 -8.39
C GLY A 373 12.50 1.88 -7.46
N PHE A 374 12.14 3.14 -7.20
CA PHE A 374 11.00 3.45 -6.34
C PHE A 374 9.69 2.85 -6.91
N GLU A 375 8.91 2.18 -6.07
CA GLU A 375 7.58 1.69 -6.40
C GLU A 375 6.59 2.85 -6.43
N PHE A 376 6.32 3.35 -7.62
CA PHE A 376 5.25 4.32 -7.81
C PHE A 376 3.89 3.61 -7.73
N ARG A 377 3.09 3.97 -6.72
CA ARG A 377 1.66 3.63 -6.66
C ARG A 377 0.88 4.82 -7.15
N ASN A 378 -0.23 4.57 -7.83
CA ASN A 378 -1.11 5.67 -8.19
C ASN A 378 -1.78 6.24 -6.92
N GLU A 379 -2.22 7.49 -7.00
CA GLU A 379 -2.80 8.20 -5.85
C GLU A 379 -4.02 7.48 -5.24
N GLN A 380 -4.82 6.78 -6.06
CA GLN A 380 -5.99 6.05 -5.57
C GLN A 380 -5.60 4.81 -4.77
N GLU A 381 -4.61 4.05 -5.23
CA GLU A 381 -4.05 2.92 -4.49
C GLU A 381 -3.46 3.37 -3.16
N GLU A 382 -2.69 4.45 -3.17
CA GLU A 382 -2.07 4.99 -1.95
C GLU A 382 -3.12 5.54 -0.97
N LEU A 383 -4.16 6.21 -1.48
CA LEU A 383 -5.30 6.68 -0.68
C LEU A 383 -6.02 5.52 0.00
N VAL A 384 -6.29 4.42 -0.70
CA VAL A 384 -6.95 3.22 -0.13
C VAL A 384 -6.11 2.63 1.01
N LEU A 385 -4.78 2.64 0.89
CA LEU A 385 -3.88 2.20 1.98
C LEU A 385 -3.91 3.16 3.18
N CYS A 386 -3.93 4.47 2.93
CA CYS A 386 -4.03 5.48 3.98
C CYS A 386 -5.38 5.41 4.71
N GLN A 387 -6.47 5.15 3.98
CA GLN A 387 -7.84 5.04 4.50
C GLN A 387 -8.02 3.92 5.53
N ARG A 388 -7.13 2.93 5.56
CA ARG A 388 -7.08 1.91 6.61
C ARG A 388 -6.82 2.50 7.99
N TYR A 389 -6.12 3.62 8.07
CA TYR A 389 -5.71 4.24 9.33
C TYR A 389 -6.42 5.57 9.57
N MET A 390 -6.90 6.24 8.53
CA MET A 390 -7.70 7.44 8.69
C MET A 390 -8.58 7.66 7.48
N GLU A 391 -9.87 7.86 7.67
CA GLU A 391 -10.75 8.24 6.57
C GLU A 391 -11.69 9.36 6.96
N LYS A 392 -12.11 10.11 5.96
CA LYS A 392 -13.17 11.10 6.07
C LYS A 392 -14.52 10.38 6.00
N VAL A 393 -15.43 10.73 6.90
CA VAL A 393 -16.82 10.26 6.80
C VAL A 393 -17.46 10.94 5.59
N ALA A 394 -18.22 10.18 4.79
CA ALA A 394 -18.86 10.71 3.60
C ALA A 394 -19.98 11.70 3.95
N ALA A 395 -20.13 12.75 3.13
CA ALA A 395 -21.12 13.84 3.25
C ALA A 395 -22.59 13.39 3.39
N MET A 396 -22.89 12.14 3.01
CA MET A 396 -24.25 11.62 2.94
C MET A 396 -24.46 10.45 3.91
N THR A 397 -23.92 10.56 5.12
CA THR A 397 -24.19 9.54 6.15
C THR A 397 -25.62 9.71 6.67
N HIS A 398 -26.44 8.67 6.48
CA HIS A 398 -27.83 8.65 6.91
C HIS A 398 -27.92 8.59 8.45
N ILE A 399 -28.57 9.58 9.07
CA ILE A 399 -28.93 9.52 10.50
C ILE A 399 -30.03 8.46 10.67
N ASN A 400 -29.74 7.46 11.49
CA ASN A 400 -30.60 6.31 11.71
C ASN A 400 -31.70 6.56 12.74
N GLY A 401 -31.52 7.54 13.63
CA GLY A 401 -32.51 7.89 14.64
C GLY A 401 -32.07 9.01 15.59
N PHE A 402 -33.01 9.42 16.43
CA PHE A 402 -32.85 10.42 17.47
C PHE A 402 -33.38 9.86 18.80
N ASP A 403 -32.67 10.18 19.88
CA ASP A 403 -33.15 9.99 21.24
C ASP A 403 -32.98 11.31 22.00
N GLY A 404 -34.07 12.05 22.15
CA GLY A 404 -34.06 13.41 22.71
C GLY A 404 -33.17 14.37 21.90
N THR A 405 -32.01 14.71 22.45
CA THR A 405 -30.99 15.59 21.86
C THR A 405 -29.79 14.85 21.30
N VAL A 406 -29.82 13.52 21.22
CA VAL A 406 -28.73 12.71 20.65
C VAL A 406 -29.16 12.15 19.30
N CYS A 407 -28.29 12.23 18.29
CA CYS A 407 -28.49 11.59 16.99
C CYS A 407 -27.37 10.61 16.68
N TYR A 408 -27.67 9.59 15.88
CA TYR A 408 -26.69 8.58 15.52
C TYR A 408 -26.79 8.12 14.06
N ALA A 409 -25.66 7.72 13.49
CA ALA A 409 -25.50 7.31 12.10
C ALA A 409 -24.61 6.06 12.00
N ASP A 410 -24.95 5.15 11.09
CA ASP A 410 -24.03 4.06 10.74
C ASP A 410 -22.99 4.56 9.75
N VAL A 411 -21.73 4.52 10.16
CA VAL A 411 -20.60 4.82 9.27
C VAL A 411 -20.01 3.49 8.81
N ARG A 412 -20.02 3.27 7.50
CA ARG A 412 -19.31 2.17 6.87
C ARG A 412 -17.98 2.67 6.33
N PHE A 413 -16.92 1.92 6.63
CA PHE A 413 -15.58 2.26 6.23
C PHE A 413 -15.32 1.80 4.79
N GLN A 414 -14.59 2.61 4.01
CA GLN A 414 -14.24 2.25 2.63
C GLN A 414 -13.33 1.03 2.58
N VAL A 415 -12.49 0.89 3.62
CA VAL A 415 -11.58 -0.24 3.81
C VAL A 415 -11.62 -0.71 5.26
N PRO A 416 -11.27 -1.98 5.52
CA PRO A 416 -11.17 -2.47 6.89
C PRO A 416 -10.09 -1.68 7.65
N LYS A 417 -10.43 -1.20 8.85
CA LYS A 417 -9.51 -0.44 9.71
C LYS A 417 -8.38 -1.29 10.24
N ALA A 418 -7.30 -0.61 10.64
CA ALA A 418 -6.15 -1.26 11.25
C ALA A 418 -6.54 -1.99 12.53
N ASN A 419 -7.32 -1.35 13.39
CA ASN A 419 -7.78 -1.84 14.68
C ASN A 419 -9.19 -1.30 15.00
N THR A 420 -9.74 -1.66 16.16
CA THR A 420 -11.04 -1.16 16.66
C THR A 420 -10.91 -0.03 17.70
N ALA A 421 -9.69 0.37 18.06
CA ALA A 421 -9.41 1.52 18.92
C ALA A 421 -9.46 2.81 18.08
N LEU A 422 -10.66 3.10 17.55
CA LEU A 422 -10.88 4.26 16.70
C LEU A 422 -11.28 5.47 17.53
N SER A 423 -10.81 6.65 17.12
CA SER A 423 -11.28 7.94 17.61
C SER A 423 -11.91 8.74 16.48
N VAL A 424 -12.64 9.78 16.85
CA VAL A 424 -13.28 10.71 15.91
C VAL A 424 -12.77 12.11 16.15
N MET A 425 -12.49 12.82 15.04
CA MET A 425 -12.14 14.23 15.04
C MET A 425 -13.17 14.97 14.19
N GLN A 426 -13.57 16.15 14.65
CA GLN A 426 -14.40 17.10 13.91
C GLN A 426 -13.62 18.38 13.67
N SER A 427 -13.67 18.89 12.44
CA SER A 427 -13.12 20.19 12.07
C SER A 427 -14.24 21.21 11.92
N GLY A 428 -14.42 22.11 12.89
CA GLY A 428 -15.49 23.11 12.86
C GLY A 428 -16.81 22.58 13.44
N THR A 429 -17.94 23.18 13.06
CA THR A 429 -19.27 22.78 13.56
C THR A 429 -20.00 22.00 12.48
N GLU A 430 -20.61 20.88 12.85
CA GLU A 430 -21.36 20.03 11.94
C GLU A 430 -22.81 20.45 11.92
N THR A 431 -23.44 20.36 10.76
CA THR A 431 -24.83 20.78 10.60
C THR A 431 -25.63 19.67 9.95
N ILE A 432 -26.73 19.27 10.59
CA ILE A 432 -27.78 18.52 9.92
C ILE A 432 -28.63 19.51 9.14
N THR A 433 -28.68 19.35 7.82
CA THR A 433 -29.59 20.11 6.95
C THR A 433 -30.81 19.30 6.56
N TRP A 434 -31.95 19.98 6.54
CA TRP A 434 -33.25 19.42 6.15
C TRP A 434 -33.56 19.83 4.72
N PHE A 435 -34.06 18.92 3.90
CA PHE A 435 -34.51 19.27 2.54
C PHE A 435 -35.69 20.27 2.53
N SER A 436 -36.41 20.47 3.64
CA SER A 436 -37.62 21.31 3.66
C SER A 436 -37.83 22.21 4.89
N VAL A 437 -37.03 22.15 5.97
CA VAL A 437 -37.42 22.76 7.27
C VAL A 437 -36.30 23.44 8.09
N GLY A 438 -35.07 23.61 7.57
CA GLY A 438 -34.01 24.38 8.24
C GLY A 438 -32.73 23.59 8.50
N SER A 439 -32.03 23.88 9.60
CA SER A 439 -30.79 23.20 10.00
C SER A 439 -30.61 23.11 11.52
N ILE A 440 -29.87 22.11 11.99
CA ILE A 440 -29.55 21.89 13.42
C ILE A 440 -28.05 21.67 13.56
N GLN A 441 -27.44 22.28 14.58
CA GLN A 441 -26.00 22.14 14.84
C GLN A 441 -25.74 20.87 15.65
N LEU A 442 -24.64 20.20 15.31
CA LEU A 442 -24.13 19.01 15.96
C LEU A 442 -22.76 19.27 16.60
N SER A 443 -22.56 18.67 17.77
CA SER A 443 -21.32 18.75 18.53
C SER A 443 -20.97 17.42 19.18
N ASN A 444 -19.77 17.32 19.73
CA ASN A 444 -19.30 16.19 20.55
C ASN A 444 -19.44 14.83 19.84
N PRO A 445 -18.82 14.66 18.66
CA PRO A 445 -18.86 13.40 17.95
C PRO A 445 -18.24 12.30 18.82
N SER A 446 -18.87 11.12 18.85
CA SER A 446 -18.33 9.95 19.53
C SER A 446 -18.65 8.68 18.77
N LEU A 447 -17.86 7.63 18.98
CA LEU A 447 -18.01 6.34 18.32
C LEU A 447 -18.44 5.26 19.32
N SER A 448 -19.34 4.38 18.90
CA SER A 448 -19.65 3.13 19.61
C SER A 448 -19.89 1.98 18.63
N HIS A 449 -20.06 0.76 19.15
CA HIS A 449 -20.28 -0.45 18.33
C HIS A 449 -19.23 -0.61 17.20
N ILE A 450 -17.97 -0.33 17.55
CA ILE A 450 -16.88 -0.28 16.57
C ILE A 450 -16.50 -1.69 16.13
N THR A 451 -16.47 -1.89 14.82
CA THR A 451 -15.91 -3.06 14.15
C THR A 451 -14.80 -2.60 13.20
N LEU A 452 -14.10 -3.55 12.57
CA LEU A 452 -13.13 -3.19 11.53
C LEU A 452 -13.75 -2.59 10.27
N TYR A 453 -15.06 -2.72 10.07
CA TYR A 453 -15.75 -2.36 8.82
C TYR A 453 -16.76 -1.23 8.99
N SER A 454 -17.15 -0.93 10.23
CA SER A 454 -18.18 0.04 10.55
C SER A 454 -18.11 0.47 12.00
N ALA A 455 -18.69 1.62 12.29
CA ALA A 455 -18.97 2.08 13.64
C ALA A 455 -20.30 2.85 13.65
N MET A 456 -20.91 2.95 14.83
CA MET A 456 -21.99 3.90 15.05
C MET A 456 -21.40 5.23 15.52
N LEU A 457 -21.70 6.30 14.80
CA LEU A 457 -21.29 7.67 15.10
C LEU A 457 -22.44 8.42 15.79
N PHE A 458 -22.15 9.06 16.91
CA PHE A 458 -23.11 9.80 17.74
C PHE A 458 -22.75 11.28 17.80
N PHE A 459 -23.75 12.13 17.96
CA PHE A 459 -23.59 13.56 18.23
C PHE A 459 -24.64 14.07 19.20
N ASP A 460 -24.28 15.16 19.86
CA ASP A 460 -25.21 16.01 20.58
C ASP A 460 -25.79 17.05 19.62
N ALA A 461 -27.11 17.15 19.55
CA ALA A 461 -27.87 18.14 18.80
C ALA A 461 -28.30 19.29 19.71
N THR A 462 -28.29 20.52 19.18
CA THR A 462 -28.69 21.72 19.95
C THR A 462 -30.17 21.76 20.34
N SER A 463 -31.02 20.95 19.70
CA SER A 463 -32.43 20.85 20.03
C SER A 463 -33.01 19.51 19.58
N ALA A 464 -34.12 19.10 20.19
CA ALA A 464 -34.85 17.90 19.81
C ALA A 464 -35.33 17.98 18.36
N VAL A 465 -35.32 16.83 17.69
CA VAL A 465 -35.62 16.72 16.27
C VAL A 465 -37.04 16.19 16.05
N PRO A 466 -37.88 16.84 15.22
CA PRO A 466 -39.20 16.32 14.90
C PRO A 466 -39.09 14.97 14.19
N SER A 467 -39.84 13.97 14.67
CA SER A 467 -39.89 12.63 14.10
C SER A 467 -40.48 12.66 12.68
N ALA A 468 -39.64 12.79 11.66
CA ALA A 468 -40.05 12.67 10.27
C ALA A 468 -38.94 12.02 9.44
N SER A 469 -39.29 11.00 8.67
CA SER A 469 -38.38 10.24 7.81
C SER A 469 -37.87 11.09 6.65
N TYR A 470 -36.74 11.78 6.83
CA TYR A 470 -36.08 12.52 5.75
C TYR A 470 -34.56 12.29 5.77
N TYR A 471 -33.96 12.31 4.58
CA TYR A 471 -32.53 12.14 4.39
C TYR A 471 -31.78 13.32 5.01
N TYR A 472 -30.91 13.03 5.98
CA TYR A 472 -30.07 14.00 6.67
C TYR A 472 -28.67 13.99 6.05
N MET A 473 -28.14 15.17 5.76
CA MET A 473 -26.73 15.31 5.38
C MET A 473 -25.97 15.89 6.57
N ILE A 474 -24.88 15.23 6.93
CA ILE A 474 -23.84 15.74 7.83
C ILE A 474 -22.76 16.32 6.91
N GLU A 475 -22.22 17.48 7.22
CA GLU A 475 -21.16 18.05 6.39
C GLU A 475 -19.89 17.20 6.45
N GLU A 476 -18.98 17.43 5.52
CA GLU A 476 -17.75 16.65 5.41
C GLU A 476 -16.65 17.13 6.37
N ASN A 477 -16.89 17.27 7.68
CA ASN A 477 -15.80 17.67 8.59
C ASN A 477 -15.47 16.62 9.64
N ILE A 478 -15.86 15.37 9.43
CA ILE A 478 -15.63 14.27 10.36
C ILE A 478 -14.60 13.29 9.85
N TRP A 479 -13.68 12.94 10.73
CA TRP A 479 -12.58 12.02 10.46
C TRP A 479 -12.58 10.89 11.47
N ILE A 480 -12.49 9.67 10.95
CA ILE A 480 -12.28 8.46 11.76
C ILE A 480 -10.80 8.15 11.76
N LEU A 481 -10.19 8.12 12.94
CA LEU A 481 -8.76 7.92 13.14
C LEU A 481 -8.53 6.55 13.79
N GLY A 482 -7.59 5.79 13.25
CA GLY A 482 -7.14 4.49 13.75
C GLY A 482 -5.62 4.31 13.62
N ASP A 483 -4.89 5.42 13.47
CA ASP A 483 -3.43 5.43 13.54
C ASP A 483 -2.94 5.00 14.94
N PHE A 484 -1.70 4.50 15.00
CA PHE A 484 -1.07 4.01 16.23
C PHE A 484 -0.14 5.03 16.85
#